data_AF-A0A7V3FZF2-F1
#
_entry.id   AF-A0A7V3FZF2-F1
#
_cell.length_a   1.000
_cell.length_b   1.000
_cell.length_c   1.000
_cell.angle_alpha   90.00
_cell.angle_beta   90.00
_cell.angle_gamma   90.00
#
_symmetry.space_group_name_H-M   'P 1'
#
loop_
_entity.id
_entity.type
_entity.pdbx_description
1 polymer ?
#
loop_
_entity_poly.entity_id
_entity_poly.type
_entity_poly.pdbx_seq_one_letter_code
_entity_poly.pdbx_strand_id
1 'polypeptide(L)'
;VRKQVPFADEVLYRYYSLEPSGPVVVVYLAYSSSGEDRKHHPEICMREALGVPEDASGRALVTLAGQSRQAQRFRFVPGPGRQVMIYYWHYTLPACDAGGLTWIQALHRRRKVSPPSVTVQVSTDATPDQLPAVEKGFLPALDAALRSDVLPEGTTVGCDRLPIVLLRR
;
A
#
# COMPACT_ATOMS: atom_id res chain seq x y z
N VAL A 1 14.88 16.84 -9.33
CA VAL A 1 13.91 16.32 -10.32
C VAL A 1 13.61 14.87 -9.96
N ARG A 2 12.48 14.58 -9.29
CA ARG A 2 12.10 13.20 -8.96
C ARG A 2 11.65 12.52 -10.26
N LYS A 3 12.32 11.42 -10.65
CA LYS A 3 11.98 10.63 -11.84
C LYS A 3 10.49 10.26 -11.80
N GLN A 4 9.77 10.50 -12.89
CA GLN A 4 8.45 9.91 -13.12
C GLN A 4 8.54 8.41 -12.89
N VAL A 5 7.59 7.89 -12.11
CA VAL A 5 7.50 6.48 -11.79
C VAL A 5 6.59 5.87 -12.86
N PRO A 6 7.03 4.87 -13.65
CA PRO A 6 6.32 4.45 -14.87
C PRO A 6 4.95 3.81 -14.62
N PHE A 7 4.63 3.50 -13.36
CA PHE A 7 3.42 2.81 -12.96
C PHE A 7 2.41 3.68 -12.19
N ALA A 8 2.75 4.95 -11.95
CA ALA A 8 1.90 5.87 -11.22
C ALA A 8 1.85 7.21 -11.97
N ASP A 9 0.64 7.74 -12.13
CA ASP A 9 0.44 9.08 -12.67
C ASP A 9 0.94 10.12 -11.66
N GLU A 10 0.70 9.87 -10.37
CA GLU A 10 1.08 10.74 -9.28
C GLU A 10 1.59 9.96 -8.07
N VAL A 11 2.53 10.57 -7.34
CA VAL A 11 3.09 10.00 -6.12
C VAL A 11 3.20 11.02 -4.99
N LEU A 12 2.88 10.59 -3.78
CA LEU A 12 3.05 11.37 -2.56
C LEU A 12 4.00 10.65 -1.60
N TYR A 13 4.93 11.41 -1.02
CA TYR A 13 5.77 10.96 0.09
C TYR A 13 5.60 11.91 1.27
N ARG A 14 5.38 11.35 2.45
CA ARG A 14 5.29 12.09 3.72
C ARG A 14 5.99 11.34 4.85
N TYR A 15 6.54 12.10 5.78
CA TYR A 15 7.20 11.59 6.98
C TYR A 15 6.40 12.05 8.19
N TYR A 16 6.16 11.13 9.11
CA TYR A 16 5.46 11.37 10.37
C TYR A 16 6.32 10.87 11.51
N SER A 17 6.36 11.62 12.60
CA SER A 17 6.93 11.21 13.88
C SER A 17 5.77 11.05 14.86
N LEU A 18 5.55 9.84 15.36
CA LEU A 18 4.38 9.55 16.19
C LEU A 18 4.45 10.20 17.58
N GLU A 19 5.65 10.54 18.04
CA GLU A 19 5.98 11.33 19.24
C GLU A 19 7.41 11.91 19.06
N PRO A 20 7.89 12.85 19.90
CA PRO A 20 9.27 13.36 19.84
C PRO A 20 10.36 12.27 19.92
N SER A 21 10.05 11.13 20.53
CA SER A 21 10.88 9.92 20.61
C SER A 21 10.21 8.67 20.01
N GLY A 22 9.08 8.85 19.31
CA GLY A 22 8.31 7.76 18.71
C GLY A 22 8.90 7.28 17.39
N PRO A 23 8.40 6.14 16.85
CA PRO A 23 8.86 5.63 15.57
C PRO A 23 8.60 6.63 14.45
N VAL A 24 9.53 6.68 13.50
CA VAL A 24 9.33 7.41 12.25
C VAL A 24 8.55 6.53 11.29
N VAL A 25 7.54 7.13 10.69
CA VAL A 25 6.68 6.48 9.72
C VAL A 25 6.77 7.23 8.40
N VAL A 26 7.07 6.50 7.33
CA VAL A 26 7.10 7.03 5.97
C VAL A 26 5.87 6.53 5.25
N VAL A 27 5.06 7.46 4.76
CA VAL A 27 3.89 7.16 3.93
C VAL A 27 4.24 7.43 2.48
N TYR A 28 3.99 6.43 1.65
CA TYR A 28 4.04 6.51 0.21
C TYR A 28 2.66 6.21 -0.38
N LEU A 29 2.15 7.13 -1.20
CA LEU A 29 0.94 6.93 -1.98
C LEU A 29 1.30 6.97 -3.46
N ALA A 30 0.69 6.09 -4.25
CA ALA A 30 0.80 6.09 -5.70
C ALA A 30 -0.61 6.02 -6.31
N TYR A 31 -0.98 7.02 -7.10
CA TYR A 31 -2.21 7.01 -7.88
C TYR A 31 -1.94 6.53 -9.29
N SER A 32 -2.82 5.67 -9.82
CA SER A 32 -2.83 5.28 -11.22
C SER A 32 -4.26 5.22 -11.73
N SER A 33 -4.54 6.00 -12.77
CA SER A 33 -5.78 6.01 -13.54
C SER A 33 -6.03 4.68 -14.26
N SER A 34 -4.98 3.95 -14.60
CA SER A 34 -5.01 2.61 -15.21
C SER A 34 -4.80 1.46 -14.22
N GLY A 35 -4.61 1.77 -12.94
CA GLY A 35 -4.39 0.80 -11.86
C GLY A 35 -3.13 -0.04 -11.95
N GLU A 36 -2.09 0.48 -12.63
CA GLU A 36 -0.78 -0.17 -12.81
C GLU A 36 0.07 -0.12 -11.53
N ASP A 37 -0.20 0.82 -10.64
CA ASP A 37 0.44 0.97 -9.33
C ASP A 37 0.43 -0.33 -8.52
N ARG A 38 -0.71 -1.04 -8.54
CA ARG A 38 -0.92 -2.31 -7.84
C ARG A 38 -0.06 -3.48 -8.36
N LYS A 39 0.60 -3.34 -9.51
CA LYS A 39 1.46 -4.38 -10.08
C LYS A 39 2.92 -4.23 -9.64
N HIS A 40 3.31 -3.05 -9.18
CA HIS A 40 4.72 -2.69 -8.95
C HIS A 40 5.09 -2.59 -7.47
N HIS A 41 4.15 -2.79 -6.56
CA HIS A 41 4.38 -2.80 -5.12
C HIS A 41 5.62 -3.61 -4.67
N PRO A 42 5.90 -4.84 -5.17
CA PRO A 42 7.14 -5.56 -4.86
C PRO A 42 8.44 -4.76 -5.11
N GLU A 43 8.51 -3.96 -6.18
CA GLU A 43 9.71 -3.20 -6.52
C GLU A 43 9.94 -2.03 -5.55
N ILE A 44 8.86 -1.47 -5.00
CA ILE A 44 8.90 -0.36 -4.06
C ILE A 44 9.34 -0.86 -2.68
N CYS A 45 8.83 -2.00 -2.23
CA CYS A 45 9.30 -2.70 -1.03
C CYS A 45 10.79 -3.01 -1.11
N MET A 46 11.26 -3.58 -2.24
CA MET A 46 12.67 -3.93 -2.40
C MET A 46 13.59 -2.71 -2.42
N ARG A 47 13.16 -1.59 -3.02
CA ARG A 47 13.95 -0.35 -3.00
C ARG A 47 14.09 0.20 -1.59
N GLU A 48 13.03 0.16 -0.79
CA GLU A 48 13.06 0.62 0.62
C GLU A 48 13.84 -0.34 1.53
N ALA A 49 13.80 -1.65 1.24
CA ALA A 49 14.59 -2.66 1.92
C ALA A 49 16.04 -2.78 1.42
N LEU A 50 16.52 -1.86 0.58
CA LEU A 50 17.88 -1.88 -0.01
C LEU A 50 18.23 -3.21 -0.72
N GLY A 51 17.24 -3.86 -1.33
CA GLY A 51 17.39 -5.14 -2.03
C GLY A 51 17.49 -6.37 -1.12
N VAL A 52 17.25 -6.22 0.18
CA VAL A 52 17.28 -7.32 1.14
C VAL A 52 16.00 -8.16 1.00
N PRO A 53 16.11 -9.51 1.02
CA PRO A 53 14.94 -10.38 0.93
C PRO A 53 14.01 -10.18 2.13
N GLU A 54 12.72 -10.41 1.90
CA GLU A 54 11.72 -10.44 2.95
C GLU A 54 12.01 -11.57 3.96
N ASP A 55 11.81 -11.25 5.23
CA ASP A 55 11.67 -12.23 6.29
C ASP A 55 10.20 -12.63 6.44
N ALA A 56 9.86 -13.79 5.86
CA ALA A 56 8.49 -14.30 5.81
C ALA A 56 7.85 -14.51 7.20
N SER A 57 8.65 -14.64 8.27
CA SER A 57 8.12 -14.78 9.63
C SER A 57 7.41 -13.52 10.12
N GLY A 58 7.71 -12.35 9.54
CA GLY A 58 7.06 -11.09 9.88
C GLY A 58 5.76 -10.83 9.12
N ARG A 59 5.42 -11.67 8.14
CA ARG A 59 4.26 -11.49 7.28
C ARG A 59 2.96 -11.67 8.07
N ALA A 60 2.09 -10.66 8.05
CA ALA A 60 0.81 -10.70 8.76
C ALA A 60 -0.24 -9.79 8.10
N LEU A 61 -1.53 -10.12 8.28
CA LEU A 61 -2.62 -9.20 7.96
C LEU A 61 -2.91 -8.33 9.18
N VAL A 62 -2.92 -7.01 8.98
CA VAL A 62 -3.14 -6.01 10.01
C VAL A 62 -4.46 -5.30 9.73
N THR A 63 -5.34 -5.27 10.71
CA THR A 63 -6.64 -4.61 10.58
C THR A 63 -6.49 -3.09 10.50
N LEU A 64 -7.02 -2.49 9.44
CA LEU A 64 -7.16 -1.04 9.31
C LEU A 64 -8.45 -0.58 10.01
N ALA A 65 -9.58 -1.22 9.69
CA ALA A 65 -10.85 -0.99 10.38
C ALA A 65 -11.91 -2.05 10.04
N GLY A 66 -12.58 -2.59 11.06
CA GLY A 66 -13.46 -3.74 10.90
C GLY A 66 -12.68 -5.00 10.45
N GLN A 67 -13.38 -6.06 10.07
CA GLN A 67 -12.71 -7.32 9.69
C GLN A 67 -12.28 -7.38 8.22
N SER A 68 -12.86 -6.57 7.34
CA SER A 68 -12.65 -6.64 5.89
C SER A 68 -11.56 -5.70 5.35
N ARG A 69 -11.17 -4.66 6.10
CA ARG A 69 -10.12 -3.72 5.67
C ARG A 69 -8.82 -4.04 6.37
N GLN A 70 -7.87 -4.50 5.58
CA GLN A 70 -6.59 -4.99 6.08
C GLN A 70 -5.45 -4.42 5.25
N ALA A 71 -4.30 -4.28 5.89
CA ALA A 71 -3.02 -4.09 5.27
C ALA A 71 -2.19 -5.38 5.40
N GLN A 72 -1.41 -5.69 4.38
CA GLN A 72 -0.41 -6.73 4.44
C GLN A 72 0.88 -6.15 5.02
N ARG A 73 1.34 -6.71 6.13
CA ARG A 73 2.63 -6.42 6.74
C ARG A 73 3.71 -7.33 6.15
N PHE A 74 4.89 -6.77 5.95
CA PHE A 74 6.14 -7.42 5.57
C PHE A 74 7.26 -6.99 6.51
N ARG A 75 8.24 -7.87 6.73
CA ARG A 75 9.44 -7.58 7.53
C ARG A 75 10.68 -7.73 6.67
N PHE A 76 11.62 -6.80 6.85
CA PHE A 76 12.94 -6.84 6.24
C PHE A 76 14.00 -6.59 7.32
N VAL A 77 15.15 -7.25 7.20
CA VAL A 77 16.26 -7.15 8.17
C VAL A 77 17.53 -6.76 7.43
N PRO A 78 17.72 -5.47 7.09
CA PRO A 78 18.83 -5.04 6.24
C PRO A 78 20.21 -5.10 6.90
N GLY A 79 20.28 -5.36 8.20
CA GLY A 79 21.53 -5.55 8.93
C GLY A 79 21.28 -5.88 10.41
N PRO A 80 22.33 -6.21 11.17
CA PRO A 80 22.22 -6.54 12.59
C PRO A 80 21.53 -5.41 13.37
N GLY A 81 20.48 -5.75 14.12
CA GLY A 81 19.73 -4.79 14.94
C GLY A 81 18.86 -3.80 14.16
N ARG A 82 18.76 -3.92 12.83
CA ARG A 82 17.87 -3.10 12.01
C ARG A 82 16.74 -3.94 11.47
N GLN A 83 15.51 -3.50 11.70
CA GLN A 83 14.32 -4.05 11.06
C GLN A 83 13.56 -2.93 10.36
N VAL A 84 12.93 -3.27 9.25
CA VAL A 84 11.98 -2.40 8.56
C VAL A 84 10.69 -3.17 8.39
N MET A 85 9.61 -2.60 8.91
CA MET A 85 8.26 -3.07 8.65
C MET A 85 7.66 -2.27 7.50
N ILE A 86 7.06 -2.96 6.55
CA ILE A 86 6.34 -2.35 5.45
C ILE A 86 4.90 -2.84 5.49
N TYR A 87 3.95 -1.92 5.51
CA TYR A 87 2.52 -2.18 5.44
C TYR A 87 1.99 -1.75 4.08
N TYR A 88 1.12 -2.56 3.50
CA TYR A 88 0.59 -2.35 2.16
C TYR A 88 -0.89 -2.60 2.07
N TRP A 89 -1.59 -1.69 1.41
CA TRP A 89 -2.93 -1.91 0.90
C TRP A 89 -3.16 -1.03 -0.32
N HIS A 90 -4.26 -1.24 -1.01
CA HIS A 90 -4.69 -0.41 -2.12
C HIS A 90 -6.18 -0.10 -2.01
N TYR A 91 -6.52 1.05 -2.56
CA TYR A 91 -7.89 1.47 -2.82
C TYR A 91 -8.17 1.26 -4.31
N THR A 92 -9.24 0.55 -4.62
CA THR A 92 -9.78 0.50 -5.98
C THR A 92 -10.91 1.49 -6.08
N LEU A 93 -10.72 2.50 -6.93
CA LEU A 93 -11.68 3.57 -7.13
C LEU A 93 -12.79 3.08 -8.08
N PRO A 94 -14.03 3.57 -7.91
CA PRO A 94 -15.10 3.28 -8.86
C PRO A 94 -14.66 3.72 -10.25
N ALA A 95 -14.82 2.83 -11.24
CA ALA A 95 -14.63 3.21 -12.62
C ALA A 95 -15.69 4.27 -12.97
N CYS A 96 -15.28 5.34 -13.63
CA CYS A 96 -16.24 6.25 -14.25
C CYS A 96 -16.90 5.46 -15.40
N ASP A 97 -18.07 4.89 -15.12
CA ASP A 97 -18.88 4.24 -16.13
C ASP A 97 -19.42 5.34 -17.03
N ALA A 98 -18.78 5.50 -18.20
CA ALA A 98 -19.38 6.25 -19.29
C ALA A 98 -20.70 5.53 -19.61
N GLY A 99 -21.82 6.15 -19.25
CA GLY A 99 -23.14 5.58 -19.48
C GLY A 99 -23.31 5.11 -20.92
N GLY A 100 -24.06 4.03 -21.12
CA GLY A 100 -24.36 3.50 -22.46
C GLY A 100 -23.57 2.26 -22.89
N LEU A 101 -22.79 1.63 -22.01
CA LEU A 101 -22.17 0.33 -22.31
C LEU A 101 -23.19 -0.82 -22.14
N THR A 102 -23.20 -1.75 -23.10
CA THR A 102 -23.85 -3.04 -22.91
C THR A 102 -23.11 -3.87 -21.85
N TRP A 103 -23.77 -4.85 -21.24
CA TRP A 103 -23.16 -5.69 -20.19
C TRP A 103 -21.90 -6.44 -20.68
N ILE A 104 -21.84 -6.83 -21.96
CA ILE A 104 -20.67 -7.47 -22.57
C ILE A 104 -19.51 -6.48 -22.69
N GLN A 105 -19.77 -5.25 -23.12
CA GLN A 105 -18.75 -4.21 -23.22
C GLN A 105 -18.22 -3.82 -21.83
N ALA A 106 -19.11 -3.75 -20.82
CA ALA A 106 -18.73 -3.55 -19.43
C ALA A 106 -17.83 -4.70 -18.93
N LEU A 107 -18.18 -5.97 -19.21
CA LEU A 107 -17.37 -7.13 -18.84
C LEU A 107 -16.00 -7.14 -19.54
N HIS A 108 -15.98 -6.89 -20.86
CA HIS A 108 -14.75 -6.82 -21.65
C HIS A 108 -13.83 -5.72 -21.15
N ARG A 109 -14.38 -4.53 -20.82
CA ARG A 109 -13.63 -3.42 -20.22
C ARG A 109 -13.08 -3.81 -18.86
N ARG A 110 -13.89 -4.40 -17.96
CA ARG A 110 -13.45 -4.87 -16.64
C ARG A 110 -12.33 -5.92 -16.71
N ARG A 111 -12.27 -6.74 -17.76
CA ARG A 111 -11.20 -7.73 -17.95
C ARG A 111 -9.92 -7.17 -18.55
N LYS A 112 -10.00 -6.11 -19.37
CA LYS A 112 -8.84 -5.54 -20.06
C LYS A 112 -8.26 -4.31 -19.37
N VAL A 113 -9.07 -3.56 -18.64
CA VAL A 113 -8.66 -2.31 -18.00
C VAL A 113 -8.75 -2.50 -16.51
N SER A 114 -7.60 -2.39 -15.84
CA SER A 114 -7.55 -2.34 -14.39
C SER A 114 -8.22 -1.03 -13.95
N PRO A 115 -9.14 -1.06 -12.96
CA PRO A 115 -9.78 0.16 -12.47
C PRO A 115 -8.74 1.10 -11.85
N PRO A 116 -9.01 2.41 -11.82
CA PRO A 116 -8.12 3.35 -11.16
C PRO A 116 -7.87 2.94 -9.72
N SER A 117 -6.66 3.14 -9.22
CA SER A 117 -6.30 2.78 -7.86
C SER A 117 -5.34 3.75 -7.21
N VAL A 118 -5.35 3.71 -5.88
CA VAL A 118 -4.36 4.34 -5.02
C VAL A 118 -3.71 3.26 -4.17
N THR A 119 -2.43 2.99 -4.39
CA THR A 119 -1.63 2.14 -3.54
C THR A 119 -1.12 2.94 -2.35
N VAL A 120 -1.20 2.35 -1.16
CA VAL A 120 -0.63 2.89 0.06
C VAL A 120 0.44 1.95 0.58
N GLN A 121 1.60 2.52 0.85
CA GLN A 121 2.69 1.87 1.54
C GLN A 121 3.08 2.70 2.75
N VAL A 122 3.25 2.03 3.88
CA VAL A 122 3.74 2.65 5.11
C VAL A 122 4.96 1.88 5.58
N SER A 123 6.11 2.55 5.69
CA SER A 123 7.33 1.94 6.20
C SER A 123 7.78 2.58 7.51
N THR A 124 8.35 1.75 8.38
CA THR A 124 8.83 2.18 9.69
C THR A 124 9.94 1.25 10.18
N ASP A 125 10.85 1.80 10.97
CA ASP A 125 11.89 1.09 11.70
C ASP A 125 11.51 0.84 13.17
N ALA A 126 10.22 0.99 13.51
CA ALA A 126 9.67 0.78 14.84
C ALA A 126 10.14 -0.54 15.48
N THR A 127 10.50 -0.48 16.76
CA THR A 127 10.80 -1.67 17.58
C THR A 127 9.52 -2.47 17.89
N PRO A 128 9.60 -3.75 18.29
CA PRO A 128 8.41 -4.57 18.54
C PRO A 128 7.40 -3.97 19.52
N ASP A 129 7.87 -3.24 20.53
CA ASP A 129 7.07 -2.51 21.52
C ASP A 129 6.39 -1.26 20.94
N GLN A 130 6.93 -0.68 19.87
CA GLN A 130 6.38 0.49 19.17
C GLN A 130 5.38 0.13 18.06
N LEU A 131 5.43 -1.10 17.53
CA LEU A 131 4.53 -1.54 16.46
C LEU A 131 3.04 -1.34 16.76
N PRO A 132 2.52 -1.56 17.99
CA PRO A 132 1.13 -1.30 18.29
C PRO A 132 0.69 0.14 18.04
N ALA A 133 1.56 1.13 18.26
CA ALA A 133 1.24 2.54 17.99
C ALA A 133 1.05 2.80 16.48
N VAL A 134 1.84 2.11 15.64
CA VAL A 134 1.69 2.14 14.18
C VAL A 134 0.44 1.37 13.76
N GLU A 135 0.33 0.10 14.15
CA GLU A 135 -0.69 -0.85 13.66
C GLU A 135 -2.10 -0.53 14.15
N LYS A 136 -2.25 -0.05 15.39
CA LYS A 136 -3.56 0.23 16.01
C LYS A 136 -3.88 1.71 16.11
N GLY A 137 -2.88 2.58 15.97
CA GLY A 137 -3.05 4.03 16.00
C GLY A 137 -2.96 4.64 14.61
N PHE A 138 -1.75 4.65 14.04
CA PHE A 138 -1.47 5.37 12.81
C PHE A 138 -2.19 4.80 11.57
N LEU A 139 -2.10 3.49 11.30
CA LEU A 139 -2.69 2.91 10.09
C LEU A 139 -4.23 3.08 10.04
N PRO A 140 -4.98 2.82 11.12
CA PRO A 140 -6.41 3.10 11.15
C PRO A 140 -6.75 4.58 10.96
N ALA A 141 -5.97 5.49 11.57
CA ALA A 141 -6.17 6.93 11.42
C ALA A 141 -5.91 7.39 9.97
N LEU A 142 -4.87 6.85 9.32
CA LEU A 142 -4.57 7.13 7.93
C LEU A 142 -5.69 6.61 6.99
N ASP A 143 -6.19 5.39 7.20
CA ASP A 143 -7.34 4.88 6.44
C ASP A 143 -8.58 5.77 6.64
N ALA A 144 -8.87 6.17 7.87
CA ALA A 144 -10.01 7.03 8.18
C ALA A 144 -9.90 8.41 7.50
N ALA A 145 -8.73 9.05 7.56
CA ALA A 145 -8.50 10.35 6.94
C ALA A 145 -8.63 10.28 5.41
N LEU A 146 -8.00 9.27 4.76
CA LEU A 146 -8.11 9.11 3.31
C LEU A 146 -9.56 8.89 2.88
N ARG A 147 -10.33 8.10 3.63
CA ARG A 147 -11.73 7.80 3.27
C ARG A 147 -12.72 8.92 3.54
N SER A 148 -12.45 9.77 4.52
CA SER A 148 -13.34 10.90 4.85
C SER A 148 -13.11 12.11 3.95
N ASP A 149 -11.85 12.39 3.62
CA ASP A 149 -11.49 13.66 2.99
C ASP A 149 -11.08 13.55 1.51
N VAL A 150 -10.67 12.36 1.06
CA VAL A 150 -9.97 12.21 -0.25
C VAL A 150 -10.63 11.21 -1.18
N LEU A 151 -11.02 10.03 -0.68
CA LEU A 151 -11.46 8.93 -1.54
C LEU A 151 -12.95 9.05 -1.88
N PRO A 152 -13.34 8.79 -3.13
CA PRO A 152 -14.74 8.81 -3.54
C PRO A 152 -15.54 7.67 -2.90
N GLU A 153 -16.85 7.88 -2.78
CA GLU A 153 -17.79 6.82 -2.37
C GLU A 153 -17.70 5.60 -3.30
N GLY A 154 -18.00 4.41 -2.77
CA GLY A 154 -17.89 3.16 -3.52
C GLY A 154 -16.46 2.62 -3.68
N THR A 155 -15.45 3.30 -3.13
CA THR A 155 -14.07 2.79 -3.08
C THR A 155 -13.99 1.51 -2.26
N THR A 156 -13.33 0.49 -2.82
CA THR A 156 -13.05 -0.78 -2.15
C THR A 156 -11.59 -0.88 -1.71
N VAL A 157 -11.31 -1.70 -0.69
CA VAL A 157 -9.97 -1.88 -0.11
C VAL A 157 -9.49 -3.30 -0.36
N GLY A 158 -8.21 -3.47 -0.69
CA GLY A 158 -7.57 -4.78 -0.80
C GLY A 158 -6.09 -4.74 -0.42
N CYS A 159 -5.51 -5.91 -0.15
CA CYS A 159 -4.08 -6.08 0.15
C CYS A 159 -3.52 -7.39 -0.45
N ASP A 160 -4.25 -7.95 -1.41
CA ASP A 160 -4.11 -9.29 -1.99
C ASP A 160 -2.97 -9.43 -3.02
N ARG A 161 -2.37 -8.31 -3.44
CA ARG A 161 -1.22 -8.30 -4.35
C ARG A 161 0.07 -8.55 -3.56
N LEU A 162 0.43 -9.82 -3.42
CA LEU A 162 1.69 -10.23 -2.79
C LEU A 162 2.89 -9.67 -3.58
N PRO A 163 3.96 -9.21 -2.89
CA PRO A 163 5.23 -8.96 -3.54
C PRO A 163 5.67 -10.26 -4.21
N ILE A 164 5.99 -10.18 -5.50
CA ILE A 164 6.51 -11.29 -6.29
C ILE A 164 7.62 -11.93 -5.47
N VAL A 165 7.40 -13.18 -5.08
CA VAL A 165 8.44 -14.03 -4.51
C VAL A 165 9.54 -14.07 -5.56
N LEU A 166 10.68 -13.45 -5.29
CA LEU A 166 11.92 -13.84 -5.96
C LEU A 166 12.16 -15.29 -5.54
N LEU A 167 11.55 -16.21 -6.28
CA LEU A 167 11.90 -17.62 -6.24
C LEU A 167 13.36 -17.68 -6.66
N ARG A 168 14.26 -17.75 -5.67
CA ARG A 168 15.59 -18.29 -5.91
C ARG A 168 15.38 -19.69 -6.47
N ARG A 169 15.70 -19.86 -7.75
CA ARG A 169 16.08 -21.16 -8.29
C ARG A 169 17.50 -21.46 -7.82
#